data_AF-A0A929DL96-F1
#
_entry.id   AF-A0A929DL96-F1
#
_cell.length_a   1.000
_cell.length_b   1.000
_cell.length_c   1.000
_cell.angle_alpha   90.00
_cell.angle_beta   90.00
_cell.angle_gamma   90.00
#
_symmetry.space_group_name_H-M   'P 1'
#
loop_
_entity.id
_entity.type
_entity.pdbx_description
1 polymer ?
#
loop_
_entity_poly.entity_id
_entity_poly.type
_entity_poly.pdbx_seq_one_letter_code
_entity_poly.pdbx_strand_id
1 'polypeptide(L)' 'MQAYCFKCRKKVDIKNAERVTLKNGKPATRGVCPVCGTKVFRIGKG' A
#
# COMPACT_ATOMS: atom_id res chain seq x y z
N MET A 1 -8.68 3.86 2.48
CA MET A 1 -7.72 3.73 1.36
C MET A 1 -7.20 2.30 1.40
N GLN A 2 -7.58 1.44 0.47
CA GLN A 2 -7.32 0.00 0.57
C GLN A 2 -6.19 -0.45 -0.36
N ALA A 3 -5.28 -1.29 0.15
CA ALA A 3 -4.26 -1.98 -0.62
C ALA A 3 -4.52 -3.48 -0.59
N TYR A 4 -4.06 -4.19 -1.62
CA TYR A 4 -4.05 -5.63 -1.60
C TYR A 4 -2.86 -6.13 -0.80
N CYS A 5 -3.11 -6.91 0.26
CA CYS A 5 -2.05 -7.54 1.02
C CYS A 5 -1.81 -8.95 0.47
N PHE A 6 -0.64 -9.19 -0.11
CA PHE A 6 -0.28 -10.50 -0.66
C PHE A 6 -0.23 -11.61 0.40
N LYS A 7 0.16 -11.31 1.64
CA LYS A 7 0.12 -12.30 2.75
C LYS A 7 -1.31 -12.69 3.10
N CYS A 8 -2.22 -11.72 3.19
CA CYS A 8 -3.61 -11.99 3.55
C CYS A 8 -4.50 -12.35 2.36
N ARG A 9 -3.98 -12.21 1.13
CA ARG A 9 -4.70 -12.37 -0.15
C ARG A 9 -6.03 -11.62 -0.21
N LYS A 10 -6.14 -10.50 0.50
CA LYS A 10 -7.35 -9.68 0.60
C LYS A 10 -7.01 -8.19 0.55
N LYS A 11 -8.01 -7.39 0.20
CA LYS A 11 -7.95 -5.94 0.33
C LYS A 11 -8.00 -5.59 1.82
N VAL A 12 -7.03 -4.82 2.28
CA VAL A 12 -6.91 -4.34 3.65
C VAL A 12 -6.75 -2.84 3.63
N ASP A 13 -7.21 -2.18 4.68
CA ASP A 13 -6.94 -0.76 4.87
C ASP A 13 -5.47 -0.51 5.15
N ILE A 14 -4.92 0.51 4.50
CA ILE A 14 -3.52 0.90 4.67
C ILE A 14 -3.42 1.70 5.97
N LYS A 15 -2.70 1.17 6.95
CA LYS A 15 -2.33 1.89 8.17
C LYS A 15 -1.03 2.66 7.92
N ASN A 16 -0.89 3.88 8.44
CA ASN A 16 0.27 4.75 8.20
C ASN A 16 0.54 4.96 6.69
N ALA A 17 -0.47 5.47 5.98
CA ALA A 17 -0.38 5.73 4.55
C ALA A 17 0.57 6.91 4.26
N GLU A 18 1.71 6.63 3.64
CA GLU A 18 2.69 7.60 3.18
C GLU A 18 2.66 7.68 1.65
N ARG A 19 2.59 8.90 1.11
CA ARG A 19 2.77 9.10 -0.33
C ARG A 19 4.26 8.99 -0.66
N VAL A 20 4.60 8.07 -1.57
CA VAL A 20 5.96 7.85 -2.04
C VAL A 20 5.99 7.90 -3.55
N THR A 21 6.99 8.55 -4.12
CA THR A 21 7.22 8.52 -5.56
C THR A 21 8.11 7.31 -5.86
N LEU A 22 7.62 6.40 -6.69
CA LEU A 22 8.41 5.25 -7.14
C LEU A 22 9.58 5.72 -8.01
N LYS A 23 10.62 4.89 -8.17
CA LYS A 23 11.74 5.14 -9.09
C LYS A 23 11.28 5.40 -10.53
N ASN A 24 10.08 4.94 -10.89
CA ASN A 24 9.48 5.07 -12.21
C ASN A 24 8.68 6.39 -12.38
N GLY A 25 8.84 7.35 -11.46
CA GLY A 25 8.16 8.65 -11.47
C GLY A 25 6.67 8.62 -11.10
N LYS A 26 6.07 7.44 -10.91
CA LYS A 26 4.65 7.31 -10.58
C LYS A 26 4.39 7.51 -9.08
N PRO A 27 3.35 8.28 -8.71
CA PRO A 27 2.94 8.40 -7.32
C PRO A 27 2.36 7.07 -6.82
N ALA A 28 2.79 6.66 -5.65
CA ALA A 28 2.25 5.52 -4.94
C ALA A 28 2.00 5.87 -3.48
N THR A 29 1.24 5.02 -2.82
CA THR A 29 1.01 5.10 -1.38
C THR A 29 1.58 3.85 -0.74
N ARG A 30 2.55 4.03 0.14
CA ARG A 30 3.09 2.99 1.00
C ARG A 30 2.32 3.00 2.32
N GLY A 31 2.21 1.86 2.98
CA GLY A 31 1.85 1.81 4.39
C GLY A 31 1.96 0.40 4.91
N VAL A 32 1.17 0.07 5.94
CA VAL A 32 1.28 -1.16 6.71
C VAL A 32 -0.07 -1.87 6.77
N CYS A 33 -0.05 -3.19 6.59
CA CYS A 33 -1.23 -4.03 6.76
C CYS A 33 -1.57 -4.18 8.25
N PRO A 34 -2.78 -3.82 8.70
CA PRO A 34 -3.19 -3.94 10.11
C PRO A 34 -3.36 -5.40 10.55
N VAL A 35 -3.47 -6.35 9.61
CA VAL A 35 -3.74 -7.77 9.91
C VAL A 35 -2.45 -8.55 10.16
N CYS A 36 -1.41 -8.30 9.36
CA CYS A 36 -0.16 -9.09 9.40
C CYS A 36 1.11 -8.25 9.55
N GLY A 37 0.98 -6.92 9.66
CA GLY A 37 2.12 -6.01 9.86
C GLY A 37 3.03 -5.83 8.65
N THR A 38 2.83 -6.54 7.54
CA THR A 38 3.64 -6.35 6.34
C THR A 38 3.39 -5.00 5.68
N LYS A 39 4.45 -4.44 5.08
CA LYS A 39 4.35 -3.24 4.26
C LYS A 39 3.51 -3.54 3.02
N VAL A 40 2.51 -2.70 2.78
CA VAL A 40 1.64 -2.74 1.61
C VAL A 40 1.84 -1.50 0.78
N PHE A 41 1.69 -1.64 -0.53
CA PHE A 41 1.83 -0.55 -1.49
C PHE A 41 0.59 -0.51 -2.36
N ARG A 42 0.06 0.69 -2.55
CA ARG A 42 -1.01 0.99 -3.48
C ARG A 42 -0.47 1.95 -4.52
N ILE A 43 -0.29 1.46 -5.73
CA ILE A 43 0.03 2.31 -6.87
C ILE A 43 -1.29 2.92 -7.32
N GLY A 44 -1.44 4.23 -7.15
CA GLY A 44 -2.55 4.95 -7.78
C GLY A 44 -2.26 5.04 -9.27
N LYS A 45 -3.21 4.64 -10.12
CA LYS A 45 -3.27 5.28 -11.43
C LYS A 45 -3.57 6.75 -11.12
N GLY A 46 -2.68 7.65 -11.58
CA GLY A 46 -3.01 9.06 -11.66
C GLY A 46 -4.30 9.24 -12.44
#